data_AF-A0A1K1S8C9-F1
#
_entry.id   AF-A0A1K1S8C9-F1
#
_cell.length_a   1.000
_cell.length_b   1.000
_cell.length_c   1.000
_cell.angle_alpha   90.00
_cell.angle_beta   90.00
_cell.angle_gamma   90.00
#
_symmetry.space_group_name_H-M   'P 1'
#
loop_
_entity.id
_entity.type
_entity.pdbx_description
1 polymer ?
#
loop_
_entity_poly.entity_id
_entity_poly.type
_entity_poly.pdbx_seq_one_letter_code
_entity_poly.pdbx_strand_id
1 'polypeptide(L)'
;MQSANKPATTSSHTIPMDVLLDIIRILFNNSLHWQVEGINEQEGTMLVQITHHQGNPKHQKALQNIIGILGDYNYYVKGTPQNEAIDY
;
A
#
# COMPACT_ATOMS: atom_id res chain seq x y z
N MET A 1 20.96 24.61 5.61
CA MET A 1 21.34 23.39 4.86
C MET A 1 20.14 23.03 3.98
N GLN A 2 20.32 23.00 2.66
CA GLN A 2 19.26 22.68 1.72
C GLN A 2 18.80 21.24 1.95
N SER A 3 17.53 21.06 2.30
CA SER A 3 16.87 19.76 2.31
C SER A 3 16.95 19.21 0.89
N ALA A 4 17.84 18.25 0.64
CA ALA A 4 17.89 17.54 -0.62
C ALA A 4 16.50 16.91 -0.83
N ASN A 5 15.75 17.41 -1.81
CA ASN A 5 14.48 16.85 -2.24
C ASN A 5 14.76 15.42 -2.73
N LYS A 6 14.68 14.43 -1.83
CA LYS A 6 14.76 13.03 -2.21
C LYS A 6 13.65 12.74 -3.23
N PRO A 7 13.96 12.01 -4.31
CA PRO A 7 13.02 11.80 -5.40
C PRO A 7 11.73 11.14 -4.88
N ALA A 8 10.60 11.54 -5.49
CA ALA A 8 9.36 10.82 -5.30
C ALA A 8 9.53 9.38 -5.82
N THR A 9 9.03 8.43 -5.05
CA THR A 9 9.03 7.01 -5.40
C THR A 9 7.58 6.57 -5.57
N THR A 10 7.33 5.76 -6.59
CA THR A 10 6.02 5.16 -6.87
C THR A 10 6.07 3.66 -6.58
N SER A 11 5.00 3.13 -6.02
CA SER A 11 4.78 1.69 -5.90
C SER A 11 3.30 1.35 -6.08
N SER A 12 3.02 0.23 -6.74
CA SER A 12 1.67 -0.24 -6.98
C SER A 12 1.31 -1.37 -6.02
N HIS A 13 0.07 -1.34 -5.51
CA HIS A 13 -0.45 -2.28 -4.53
C HIS A 13 -1.82 -2.79 -4.98
N THR A 14 -2.03 -4.09 -4.94
CA THR A 14 -3.34 -4.70 -5.16
C THR A 14 -4.14 -4.64 -3.87
N ILE A 15 -5.20 -3.84 -3.86
CA ILE A 15 -6.05 -3.56 -2.70
C ILE A 15 -7.38 -4.32 -2.85
N PRO A 16 -7.70 -5.24 -1.92
CA PRO A 16 -9.02 -5.84 -1.83
C PRO A 16 -10.09 -4.80 -1.49
N MET A 17 -11.27 -4.89 -2.11
CA MET A 17 -12.37 -3.95 -1.88
C MET A 17 -12.82 -3.92 -0.41
N ASP A 18 -12.70 -5.04 0.31
CA ASP A 18 -13.07 -5.17 1.73
C ASP A 18 -12.25 -4.26 2.66
N VAL A 19 -11.01 -3.91 2.29
CA VAL A 19 -10.13 -3.02 3.06
C VAL A 19 -9.90 -1.67 2.39
N LEU A 20 -10.53 -1.43 1.24
CA LEU A 20 -10.30 -0.25 0.41
C LEU A 20 -10.53 1.06 1.19
N LEU A 21 -11.60 1.14 1.99
CA LEU A 21 -11.92 2.34 2.75
C LEU A 21 -10.83 2.68 3.78
N ASP A 22 -10.24 1.67 4.43
CA ASP A 22 -9.18 1.90 5.41
C ASP A 22 -7.88 2.34 4.72
N ILE A 23 -7.56 1.76 3.56
CA ILE A 23 -6.43 2.23 2.76
C ILE A 23 -6.65 3.67 2.27
N ILE A 24 -7.83 3.99 1.74
CA ILE A 24 -8.18 5.34 1.28
C ILE A 24 -8.06 6.36 2.42
N ARG A 25 -8.53 6.03 3.64
CA ARG A 25 -8.37 6.90 4.82
C ARG A 25 -6.90 7.17 5.13
N ILE A 26 -6.03 6.16 5.04
CA ILE A 26 -4.59 6.34 5.25
C ILE A 26 -4.01 7.26 4.17
N LEU A 27 -4.35 7.05 2.90
CA LEU A 27 -3.87 7.87 1.79
C LEU A 27 -4.22 9.35 1.98
N PHE A 28 -5.50 9.65 2.28
CA PHE A 28 -5.95 11.02 2.52
C PHE A 28 -5.34 11.66 3.76
N ASN A 29 -5.34 10.97 4.91
CA ASN A 29 -4.80 11.51 6.16
C ASN A 29 -3.29 11.78 6.11
N ASN A 30 -2.58 11.12 5.18
CA ASN A 30 -1.15 11.27 4.98
C ASN A 30 -0.79 12.09 3.74
N SER A 31 -1.77 12.65 3.03
CA SER A 31 -1.55 13.45 1.82
C SER A 31 -0.68 12.73 0.78
N LEU A 32 -0.83 11.41 0.69
CA LEU A 32 -0.17 10.60 -0.32
C LEU A 32 -0.87 10.84 -1.66
N HIS A 33 -0.10 11.06 -2.72
CA HIS A 33 -0.67 11.07 -4.06
C HIS A 33 -0.89 9.63 -4.52
N TRP A 34 -2.04 9.34 -5.11
CA TRP A 34 -2.39 8.00 -5.55
C TRP A 34 -3.29 8.05 -6.78
N GLN A 35 -3.26 6.97 -7.56
CA GLN A 35 -4.15 6.78 -8.70
C GLN A 35 -4.52 5.30 -8.87
N VAL A 36 -5.71 5.05 -9.42
CA VAL A 36 -6.15 3.70 -9.78
C VAL A 36 -5.56 3.33 -11.14
N GLU A 37 -4.80 2.25 -11.19
CA GLU A 37 -4.22 1.70 -12.43
C GLU A 37 -5.13 0.64 -13.06
N GLY A 38 -5.96 -0.04 -12.26
CA GLY A 38 -6.86 -1.07 -12.76
C GLY A 38 -7.83 -1.61 -11.71
N ILE A 39 -8.88 -2.27 -12.16
CA ILE A 39 -9.89 -2.91 -11.33
C ILE A 39 -10.05 -4.35 -11.82
N ASN A 40 -9.97 -5.31 -10.91
CA ASN A 40 -10.32 -6.71 -11.17
C ASN A 40 -11.62 -7.03 -10.43
N GLU A 41 -12.74 -6.96 -11.16
CA GLU A 41 -14.07 -7.20 -10.60
C GLU A 41 -14.27 -8.65 -10.17
N GLN A 42 -13.62 -9.62 -10.85
CA GLN A 42 -13.76 -11.04 -10.52
C GLN A 42 -13.11 -11.39 -9.19
N GLU A 43 -11.95 -10.79 -8.91
CA GLU A 43 -11.24 -10.99 -7.63
C GLU A 43 -11.66 -9.98 -6.55
N GLY A 44 -12.47 -8.98 -6.90
CA GLY A 44 -12.83 -7.90 -5.97
C GLY A 44 -11.61 -7.09 -5.52
N THR A 45 -10.68 -6.79 -6.43
CA THR A 45 -9.45 -6.06 -6.12
C THR A 45 -9.23 -4.84 -7.03
N MET A 46 -8.44 -3.88 -6.56
CA MET A 46 -8.07 -2.67 -7.28
C MET A 46 -6.56 -2.50 -7.24
N LEU A 47 -5.93 -2.29 -8.40
CA LEU A 47 -4.52 -1.91 -8.47
C LEU A 47 -4.38 -0.40 -8.28
N VAL A 48 -3.69 0.00 -7.21
CA VAL A 48 -3.49 1.41 -6.87
C VAL A 48 -2.02 1.73 -6.81
N GLN A 49 -1.61 2.74 -7.59
CA GLN A 49 -0.28 3.31 -7.52
C GLN A 49 -0.24 4.43 -6.47
N ILE A 50 0.78 4.40 -5.62
CA ILE A 50 0.99 5.37 -4.55
C ILE A 50 2.35 6.04 -4.74
N THR A 51 2.35 7.36 -4.82
CA THR A 51 3.54 8.20 -4.89
C THR A 51 3.87 8.75 -3.50
N HIS A 52 5.12 8.55 -3.07
CA HIS A 52 5.59 8.96 -1.76
C HIS A 52 7.00 9.58 -1.82
N HIS A 53 7.34 10.41 -0.83
CA HIS A 53 8.66 10.98 -0.70
C HIS A 53 9.47 10.20 0.34
N GLN A 54 10.59 9.60 -0.07
CA GLN A 54 11.45 8.81 0.84
C GLN A 54 12.04 9.63 1.99
N GLY A 55 12.05 10.96 1.89
CA GLY A 55 12.48 11.85 2.97
C GLY A 55 11.39 12.15 4.01
N ASN A 56 10.15 11.72 3.80
CA ASN A 56 9.01 12.05 4.67
C ASN A 56 8.66 10.84 5.56
N PRO A 57 8.95 10.89 6.88
CA PRO A 57 8.64 9.80 7.80
C PRO A 57 7.16 9.46 7.89
N LYS A 58 6.27 10.47 7.73
CA LYS A 58 4.82 10.28 7.72
C LYS A 58 4.39 9.40 6.54
N HIS A 59 4.97 9.63 5.35
CA HIS A 59 4.68 8.84 4.17
C HIS A 59 5.20 7.40 4.30
N GLN A 60 6.41 7.23 4.87
CA GLN A 60 6.97 5.91 5.15
C GLN A 60 6.09 5.11 6.11
N LYS A 61 5.65 5.73 7.21
CA LYS A 61 4.77 5.07 8.17
C LYS A 61 3.40 4.73 7.58
N ALA A 62 2.84 5.62 6.76
CA ALA A 62 1.60 5.37 6.04
C ALA A 62 1.70 4.15 5.13
N LEU A 63 2.79 4.01 4.35
CA LEU A 63 3.02 2.83 3.52
C LEU A 63 3.18 1.55 4.35
N GLN A 64 3.90 1.59 5.47
CA GLN A 64 4.01 0.44 6.37
C GLN A 64 2.65 0.00 6.91
N ASN A 65 1.78 0.95 7.26
CA ASN A 65 0.43 0.63 7.73
C ASN A 65 -0.42 0.00 6.62
N ILE A 66 -0.31 0.48 5.37
CA ILE A 66 -0.97 -0.11 4.20
C ILE A 66 -0.50 -1.56 4.01
N ILE A 67 0.81 -1.80 4.01
CA ILE A 67 1.40 -3.13 3.88
C ILE A 67 0.93 -4.05 5.02
N GLY A 68 0.85 -3.53 6.26
CA GLY A 68 0.33 -4.27 7.41
C GLY A 68 -1.11 -4.72 7.22
N ILE A 69 -2.01 -3.80 6.84
CA ILE A 69 -3.43 -4.13 6.58
C ILE A 69 -3.56 -5.19 5.48
N LEU A 70 -2.81 -5.04 4.39
CA LEU A 70 -2.84 -6.01 3.28
C LEU A 70 -2.31 -7.38 3.71
N GLY A 71 -1.25 -7.42 4.52
CA GLY A 71 -0.72 -8.66 5.08
C GLY A 71 -1.71 -9.34 6.02
N ASP A 72 -2.32 -8.59 6.93
CA ASP A 72 -3.32 -9.09 7.88
C ASP A 72 -4.56 -9.61 7.13
N TYR A 73 -5.06 -8.85 6.14
CA TYR A 73 -6.17 -9.28 5.29
C TYR A 73 -5.86 -10.61 4.59
N ASN A 74 -4.67 -10.72 3.98
CA ASN A 74 -4.27 -11.95 3.29
C ASN A 74 -4.17 -13.13 4.27
N TYR A 75 -3.63 -12.91 5.47
CA TYR A 75 -3.58 -13.92 6.52
C TYR A 75 -4.97 -14.40 6.93
N TYR A 76 -5.91 -13.48 7.18
CA TYR A 76 -7.27 -13.84 7.61
C TYR A 76 -8.10 -14.49 6.52
N VAL A 77 -7.98 -14.05 5.27
CA VAL A 77 -8.84 -14.51 4.17
C VAL A 77 -8.26 -15.73 3.45
N LYS A 78 -6.94 -15.76 3.23
CA LYS A 78 -6.27 -16.85 2.50
C LYS A 78 -5.55 -17.85 3.40
N GLY A 79 -5.45 -17.58 4.70
CA GLY A 79 -4.77 -18.46 5.65
C GLY A 79 -3.27 -18.61 5.41
N THR A 80 -2.66 -17.76 4.57
CA THR A 80 -1.23 -17.84 4.21
C THR A 80 -0.50 -16.60 4.71
N PRO A 81 0.51 -16.75 5.59
CA PRO A 81 1.46 -15.68 5.86
C PRO A 81 2.23 -15.37 4.58
N GLN A 82 2.44 -14.10 4.26
CA GLN A 82 3.16 -13.68 3.04
C GLN A 82 4.69 -13.92 3.09
N ASN A 83 5.15 -14.81 3.99
CA ASN A 83 6.55 -15.01 4.32
C ASN A 83 6.95 -16.50 4.40
N GLU A 84 6.40 -17.34 3.54
CA GLU A 84 6.93 -18.68 3.27
C GLU A 84 7.59 -18.72 1.88
N ALA A 85 8.69 -17.96 1.74
CA ALA A 85 9.79 -18.46 0.92
C ALA A 85 10.48 -19.57 1.74
N ILE A 86 9.87 -20.76 1.74
CA ILE A 86 10.55 -21.97 2.16
C ILE A 86 11.42 -22.37 0.97
N ASP A 87 12.67 -21.90 0.98
CA ASP A 87 13.73 -22.50 0.17
C ASP A 87 13.89 -23.95 0.66
N TYR A 88 13.56 -24.92 -0.21
CA TYR A 88 13.91 -26.33 -0.08
C TYR A 88 15.31 -26.58 -0.66
#